data_AF-A0A2S4PJK6-F1
#
_entry.id   AF-A0A2S4PJK6-F1
#
_cell.length_a   1.000
_cell.length_b   1.000
_cell.length_c   1.000
_cell.angle_alpha   90.00
_cell.angle_beta   90.00
_cell.angle_gamma   90.00
#
_symmetry.space_group_name_H-M   'P 1'
#
loop_
_entity.id
_entity.type
_entity.pdbx_description
1 polymer ?
#
loop_
_entity_poly.entity_id
_entity_poly.type
_entity_poly.pdbx_seq_one_letter_code
_entity_poly.pdbx_strand_id
1 'polypeptide(L)'
;MLRSQWNETSLFPILAEHPESQKDIDKALTLLVQCLRHLQQGLSASYRSEEIFYGKLVDSCKGHPATNIACSTTPRGDTSIDFINRTKASIST
;
A
#
# COMPACT_ATOMS: atom_id res chain seq x y z
N MET A 1 -15.15 13.42 2.96
CA MET A 1 -14.27 13.16 1.80
C MET A 1 -13.09 12.24 2.12
N LEU A 2 -12.37 12.38 3.24
CA LEU A 2 -11.19 11.54 3.58
C LEU A 2 -11.42 10.02 3.55
N ARG A 3 -12.59 9.54 3.96
CA ARG A 3 -12.92 8.11 3.92
C ARG A 3 -13.00 7.57 2.49
N SER A 4 -13.56 8.35 1.56
CA SER A 4 -13.61 7.97 0.14
C SER A 4 -12.20 7.91 -0.44
N GLN A 5 -11.37 8.94 -0.16
CA GLN A 5 -9.97 8.96 -0.57
C GLN A 5 -9.18 7.77 -0.02
N TRP A 6 -9.36 7.42 1.26
CA TRP A 6 -8.78 6.21 1.83
C TRP A 6 -9.18 4.98 1.01
N ASN A 7 -10.47 4.76 0.75
CA ASN A 7 -10.94 3.59 0.01
C ASN A 7 -10.36 3.50 -1.40
N GLU A 8 -10.28 4.62 -2.12
CA GLU A 8 -9.83 4.71 -3.51
C GLU A 8 -8.31 4.65 -3.65
N THR A 9 -7.57 5.06 -2.62
CA THR A 9 -6.10 5.04 -2.62
C THR A 9 -5.59 3.61 -2.79
N SER A 10 -4.90 3.37 -3.90
CA SER A 10 -4.28 2.10 -4.27
C SER A 10 -3.06 2.35 -5.15
N LEU A 11 -2.29 1.32 -5.46
CA LEU A 11 -1.07 1.45 -6.24
C LEU A 11 -1.35 1.95 -7.67
N PHE A 12 -2.48 1.57 -8.27
CA PHE A 12 -2.85 1.97 -9.62
C PHE A 12 -3.04 3.48 -9.80
N PRO A 13 -3.89 4.18 -9.02
CA PRO A 13 -3.99 5.63 -9.05
C PRO A 13 -2.64 6.33 -8.82
N ILE A 14 -1.83 5.85 -7.85
CA ILE A 14 -0.51 6.44 -7.58
C ILE A 14 0.40 6.37 -8.82
N LEU A 15 0.40 5.25 -9.54
CA LEU A 15 1.15 5.07 -10.79
C LEU A 15 0.57 5.89 -11.96
N ALA A 16 -0.72 6.18 -11.95
CA ALA A 16 -1.36 7.02 -12.96
C ALA A 16 -1.09 8.52 -12.72
N GLU A 17 -1.09 8.95 -11.47
CA GLU A 17 -0.79 10.33 -11.06
C GLU A 17 0.71 10.66 -11.12
N HIS A 18 1.57 9.65 -10.99
CA HIS A 18 3.02 9.76 -11.06
C HIS A 18 3.61 8.88 -12.17
N PRO A 19 3.53 9.30 -13.45
CA PRO A 19 4.05 8.54 -14.58
C PRO A 19 5.54 8.20 -14.45
N GLU A 20 6.33 9.04 -13.77
CA GLU A 20 7.74 8.78 -13.48
C GLU A 20 7.95 7.56 -12.58
N SER A 21 6.96 7.22 -11.75
CA SER A 21 7.00 6.07 -10.85
C SER A 21 6.50 4.79 -11.52
N GLN A 22 5.99 4.84 -12.76
CA GLN A 22 5.66 3.63 -13.54
C GLN A 22 6.88 2.76 -13.83
N LYS A 23 8.06 3.37 -13.87
CA LYS A 23 9.35 2.67 -14.02
C LYS A 23 9.97 2.27 -12.69
N ASP A 24 9.41 2.75 -11.58
CA ASP A 24 9.94 2.58 -10.23
C ASP A 24 8.79 2.28 -9.26
N ILE A 25 8.38 1.01 -9.26
CA ILE A 25 7.29 0.51 -8.41
C ILE A 25 7.67 0.62 -6.93
N ASP A 26 8.96 0.61 -6.57
CA ASP A 26 9.40 0.84 -5.19
C ASP A 26 9.08 2.27 -4.72
N LYS A 27 9.35 3.25 -5.58
CA LYS A 27 8.97 4.64 -5.34
C LYS A 27 7.45 4.79 -5.26
N ALA A 28 6.69 4.16 -6.15
CA ALA A 28 5.23 4.17 -6.12
C ALA A 28 4.68 3.55 -4.81
N LEU A 29 5.25 2.44 -4.36
CA LEU A 29 4.89 1.79 -3.09
C LEU A 29 5.18 2.71 -1.90
N THR A 30 6.33 3.39 -1.92
CA THR A 30 6.71 4.34 -0.86
C THR A 30 5.72 5.51 -0.80
N LEU A 31 5.33 6.07 -1.95
CA LEU A 31 4.31 7.11 -2.04
C LEU A 31 2.95 6.62 -1.53
N LEU A 32 2.52 5.42 -1.92
CA LEU A 32 1.29 4.81 -1.44
C LEU A 32 1.25 4.71 0.09
N VAL A 33 2.32 4.22 0.71
CA VAL A 33 2.45 4.10 2.17
C VAL A 33 2.34 5.48 2.83
N GLN A 34 3.02 6.49 2.29
CA GLN A 34 2.97 7.86 2.79
C GLN A 34 1.56 8.46 2.69
N CYS A 35 0.89 8.34 1.54
CA CYS A 35 -0.47 8.80 1.34
C CYS A 35 -1.45 8.14 2.31
N LEU A 36 -1.38 6.82 2.46
CA LEU A 36 -2.24 6.10 3.39
C LEU A 36 -1.98 6.55 4.83
N ARG A 37 -0.72 6.66 5.27
CA ARG A 37 -0.41 7.14 6.64
C ARG A 37 -0.90 8.56 6.89
N HIS A 38 -0.77 9.44 5.90
CA HIS A 38 -1.29 10.80 6.00
C HIS A 38 -2.82 10.83 6.13
N LEU A 39 -3.53 10.09 5.28
CA LEU A 39 -4.99 9.95 5.35
C LEU A 39 -5.44 9.34 6.69
N GLN A 40 -4.72 8.34 7.19
CA GLN A 40 -5.02 7.66 8.46
C GLN A 40 -5.07 8.63 9.64
N GLN A 41 -4.20 9.65 9.67
CA GLN A 41 -4.16 10.65 10.74
C GLN A 41 -5.43 11.52 10.77
N GLY A 42 -5.99 11.81 9.60
CA GLY A 42 -7.22 12.59 9.43
C GLY A 42 -8.52 11.79 9.61
N LEU A 43 -8.43 10.46 9.72
CA LEU A 43 -9.58 9.59 9.96
C LEU A 43 -9.90 9.44 11.45
N SER A 44 -11.07 8.86 11.75
CA SER A 44 -11.48 8.56 13.12
C SER A 44 -10.51 7.60 13.81
N ALA A 45 -10.45 7.63 15.14
CA ALA A 45 -9.52 6.83 15.93
C ALA A 45 -9.57 5.31 15.62
N SER A 46 -10.72 4.81 15.18
CA SER A 46 -10.89 3.41 14.71
C SER A 46 -9.94 3.02 13.57
N TYR A 47 -9.52 3.96 12.72
CA TYR A 47 -8.60 3.71 11.62
C TYR A 47 -7.13 3.72 12.04
N ARG A 48 -6.80 4.17 13.25
CA ARG A 48 -5.40 4.30 13.72
C ARG A 48 -4.76 2.98 14.11
N SER A 49 -5.53 1.89 14.12
CA SER A 49 -5.00 0.55 14.36
C SER A 49 -4.04 0.14 13.24
N GLU A 50 -2.94 -0.50 13.62
CA GLU A 50 -1.97 -1.05 12.68
C GLU A 50 -2.58 -2.19 11.85
N GLU A 51 -3.54 -2.94 12.40
CA GLU A 51 -4.27 -3.98 11.68
C GLU A 51 -5.09 -3.40 10.52
N ILE A 52 -5.76 -2.27 10.76
CA ILE A 52 -6.54 -1.57 9.72
C ILE A 52 -5.61 -1.03 8.64
N PHE A 53 -4.46 -0.48 9.03
CA PHE A 53 -3.46 0.00 8.09
C PHE A 53 -2.88 -1.16 7.26
N TYR A 54 -2.52 -2.27 7.89
CA TYR A 54 -1.98 -3.45 7.23
C TYR A 54 -2.98 -4.00 6.20
N GLY A 55 -4.22 -4.24 6.62
CA GLY A 55 -5.27 -4.74 5.72
C GLY A 55 -5.47 -3.82 4.52
N LYS A 56 -5.52 -2.50 4.78
CA LYS A 56 -5.62 -1.51 3.70
C LYS A 56 -4.42 -1.55 2.76
N LEU A 57 -3.20 -1.60 3.29
CA LEU A 57 -1.98 -1.61 2.49
C LEU A 57 -1.93 -2.82 1.55
N VAL A 58 -2.27 -4.01 2.08
CA VAL A 58 -2.37 -5.24 1.29
C VAL A 58 -3.42 -5.06 0.19
N ASP A 59 -4.62 -4.61 0.52
CA ASP A 59 -5.69 -4.39 -0.46
C ASP A 59 -5.32 -3.35 -1.52
N SER A 60 -4.67 -2.26 -1.13
CA SER A 60 -4.19 -1.21 -2.03
C SER A 60 -3.11 -1.69 -3.01
N CYS A 61 -2.40 -2.77 -2.69
CA CYS A 61 -1.40 -3.38 -3.55
C CYS A 61 -1.97 -4.52 -4.43
N LYS A 62 -3.18 -5.01 -4.17
CA LYS A 62 -3.77 -6.11 -4.96
C LYS A 62 -4.01 -5.70 -6.41
N GLY A 63 -3.84 -6.65 -7.32
CA GLY A 63 -4.16 -6.49 -8.74
C GLY A 63 -3.03 -5.94 -9.59
N HIS A 64 -1.94 -5.43 -8.99
CA HIS A 64 -0.76 -5.03 -9.75
C HIS A 64 0.19 -6.24 -9.91
N PRO A 65 0.65 -6.57 -11.14
CA PRO A 65 1.48 -7.76 -11.37
C PRO A 65 2.73 -7.83 -10.48
N ALA A 66 3.41 -6.70 -10.27
CA ALA A 66 4.64 -6.63 -9.48
C ALA A 66 4.46 -6.88 -7.97
N THR A 67 3.23 -6.81 -7.45
CA THR A 67 2.93 -6.96 -6.02
C THR A 67 2.10 -8.22 -5.71
N ASN A 68 1.64 -8.93 -6.75
CA ASN A 68 0.76 -10.10 -6.60
C ASN A 68 1.38 -11.22 -5.75
N ILE A 69 2.70 -11.46 -5.88
CA ILE A 69 3.40 -12.47 -5.07
C ILE A 69 3.32 -12.10 -3.59
N ALA A 70 3.76 -10.89 -3.24
CA ALA A 70 3.72 -10.40 -1.86
C ALA A 70 2.30 -10.38 -1.26
N CYS A 71 1.29 -10.00 -2.06
CA CYS A 71 -0.12 -10.01 -1.65
C CYS A 71 -0.69 -11.42 -1.43
N SER A 72 -0.17 -12.42 -2.14
CA SER A 72 -0.61 -13.82 -2.02
C SER A 72 0.06 -14.55 -0.86
N THR A 73 1.22 -14.07 -0.44
CA THR A 73 1.99 -14.60 0.68
C THR A 73 1.87 -13.65 1.87
N THR A 74 0.78 -13.68 2.62
CA THR A 74 0.58 -12.91 3.87
C THR A 74 0.62 -13.85 5.07
N PRO A 75 1.81 -14.07 5.68
CA PRO A 75 1.94 -14.92 6.86
C PRO A 75 1.09 -14.41 8.03
N ARG A 76 0.72 -15.32 8.92
CA ARG A 76 0.04 -14.92 10.16
C ARG A 76 1.02 -14.16 11.06
N GLY A 77 0.63 -12.97 11.53
CA GLY A 77 1.47 -12.11 12.37
C GLY A 77 2.41 -11.18 11.60
N ASP A 78 2.27 -11.11 10.28
CA ASP A 78 3.02 -10.21 9.41
C ASP A 78 2.70 -8.74 9.73
N THR A 79 3.73 -7.90 9.80
CA THR A 79 3.57 -6.46 10.03
C THR A 79 3.53 -5.68 8.71
N SER A 80 3.13 -4.41 8.75
CA SER A 80 3.17 -3.54 7.57
C SER A 80 4.60 -3.38 7.02
N ILE A 81 5.60 -3.37 7.90
CA ILE A 81 7.02 -3.28 7.53
C ILE A 81 7.45 -4.56 6.80
N ASP A 82 7.10 -5.72 7.33
CA ASP A 82 7.43 -7.01 6.71
C ASP A 82 6.81 -7.14 5.32
N PHE A 83 5.54 -6.73 5.17
CA PHE A 83 4.86 -6.70 3.88
C PHE A 83 5.52 -5.73 2.90
N ILE A 84 5.90 -4.52 3.33
CA ILE A 84 6.61 -3.56 2.48
C ILE A 84 7.92 -4.17 1.99
N ASN A 85 8.75 -4.71 2.89
CA ASN A 85 10.03 -5.30 2.54
C ASN A 85 9.88 -6.47 1.56
N ARG A 86 8.89 -7.34 1.77
CA ARG A 86 8.57 -8.45 0.85
C ARG A 86 8.14 -7.94 -0.52
N THR A 87 7.32 -6.90 -0.55
CA THR A 87 6.85 -6.30 -1.80
C THR A 87 8.03 -5.71 -2.57
N LYS A 88 8.93 -4.98 -1.90
CA LYS A 88 10.16 -4.44 -2.50
C LYS A 88 11.07 -5.54 -3.07
N ALA A 89 11.23 -6.64 -2.33
CA ALA A 89 12.00 -7.80 -2.79
C ALA A 89 11.36 -8.46 -4.02
N SER A 90 10.02 -8.55 -4.05
CA SER A 90 9.27 -9.12 -5.18
C SER A 90 9.36 -8.26 -6.45
N ILE A 91 9.44 -6.92 -6.30
CA ILE A 91 9.62 -5.98 -7.42
C ILE A 91 11.03 -6.10 -8.04
N SER A 92 12.02 -6.44 -7.22
CA SER A 92 13.43 -6.54 -7.65
C SER A 92 13.77 -7.87 -8.35
N THR A 93 12.79 -8.78 -8.48
CA THR A 93 12.93 -10.10 -9.10
C THR A 93 12.38 -10.09 -10.52
#